data_AF-A0A973JDZ9-F1
#
_entry.id   AF-A0A973JDZ9-F1
#
_cell.length_a   1.000
_cell.length_b   1.000
_cell.length_c   1.000
_cell.angle_alpha   90.00
_cell.angle_beta   90.00
_cell.angle_gamma   90.00
#
_symmetry.space_group_name_H-M   'P 1'
#
loop_
_entity.id
_entity.type
_entity.pdbx_description
1 polymer ?
#
loop_
_entity_poly.entity_id
_entity_poly.type
_entity_poly.pdbx_seq_one_letter_code
_entity_poly.pdbx_strand_id
1 'polypeptide(L)'
;MQKFSLGPLFVPDENVPLLIAGPCVIENRAMAFEIAGELERIGREEGVRFVFKGSYRKANRSSGSSFKGIGDSEALEVLAAIREAHGKRNLFRFMDVCRYRHAV
;
A
#
# COMPACT_ATOMS: atom_id res chain seq x y z
N MET A 1 -4.54 13.20 21.79
CA MET A 1 -3.84 12.69 20.59
C MET A 1 -4.11 13.64 19.42
N GLN A 2 -3.13 13.99 18.58
CA GLN A 2 -3.40 14.85 17.41
C GLN A 2 -4.15 14.06 16.33
N LYS A 3 -5.30 14.59 15.88
CA LYS A 3 -6.06 14.01 14.77
C LYS A 3 -5.39 14.39 13.46
N PHE A 4 -5.19 13.43 12.56
CA PHE A 4 -4.70 13.64 11.21
C PHE A 4 -5.62 12.93 10.20
N SER A 5 -5.64 13.43 8.98
CA SER A 5 -6.41 12.84 7.88
C SER A 5 -5.47 12.24 6.84
N LEU A 6 -5.86 11.08 6.31
CA LEU A 6 -5.23 10.49 5.14
C LEU A 6 -6.20 10.63 3.98
N GLY A 7 -6.22 11.81 3.35
CA GLY A 7 -7.24 12.23 2.38
C GLY A 7 -8.67 12.08 2.93
N PRO A 8 -9.61 11.39 2.25
CA PRO A 8 -10.97 11.23 2.76
C PRO A 8 -11.08 10.25 3.93
N LEU A 9 -10.01 9.49 4.23
CA LEU A 9 -9.95 8.65 5.41
C LEU A 9 -9.75 9.55 6.63
N PHE A 10 -10.84 9.87 7.30
CA PHE A 10 -10.80 10.39 8.65
C PHE A 10 -10.49 9.22 9.59
N VAL A 11 -9.57 9.39 10.54
CA VAL A 11 -9.32 8.44 11.62
C VAL A 11 -10.29 8.81 12.74
N PRO A 12 -11.52 8.24 12.80
CA PRO A 12 -12.62 8.84 13.56
C PRO A 12 -12.67 8.35 15.00
N ASP A 13 -11.89 7.35 15.36
CA ASP A 13 -12.05 6.63 16.63
C ASP A 13 -10.68 6.26 17.17
N GLU A 14 -10.41 6.62 18.43
CA GLU A 14 -9.17 6.28 19.13
C GLU A 14 -9.11 4.77 19.47
N ASN A 15 -10.26 4.07 19.40
CA ASN A 15 -10.38 2.66 19.77
C ASN A 15 -10.29 1.69 18.58
N VAL A 16 -10.30 2.17 17.33
CA VAL A 16 -10.22 1.29 16.15
C VAL A 16 -8.86 1.47 15.48
N PRO A 17 -8.00 0.44 15.47
CA PRO A 17 -6.68 0.56 14.88
C PRO A 17 -6.78 0.80 13.36
N LEU A 18 -5.93 1.70 12.88
CA LEU A 18 -5.62 1.85 11.45
C LEU A 18 -4.36 1.03 11.15
N LEU A 19 -4.48 0.04 10.28
CA LEU A 19 -3.38 -0.84 9.89
C LEU A 19 -2.76 -0.38 8.57
N ILE A 20 -1.43 -0.41 8.49
CA ILE A 20 -0.71 -0.17 7.23
C ILE A 20 -0.08 -1.50 6.83
N ALA A 21 -0.63 -2.14 5.81
CA ALA A 21 -0.30 -3.53 5.48
C ALA A 21 -0.21 -3.74 3.97
N GLY A 22 0.61 -4.69 3.54
CA GLY A 22 0.77 -5.05 2.14
C GLY A 22 2.19 -5.55 1.85
N PRO A 23 2.50 -5.83 0.58
CA PRO A 23 3.77 -6.45 0.22
C PRO A 23 4.96 -5.53 0.48
N CYS A 24 6.11 -6.18 0.75
CA CYS A 24 7.37 -5.46 0.92
C CYS A 24 7.75 -4.70 -0.37
N VAL A 25 7.58 -5.34 -1.53
CA VAL A 25 7.77 -4.79 -2.89
C VAL A 25 6.73 -5.41 -3.82
N ILE A 26 6.30 -4.69 -4.85
CA ILE A 26 5.42 -5.23 -5.89
C ILE A 26 6.24 -6.11 -6.83
N GLU A 27 6.00 -7.42 -6.78
CA GLU A 27 6.75 -8.42 -7.57
C GLU A 27 5.99 -8.90 -8.81
N ASN A 28 4.66 -8.77 -8.81
CA ASN A 28 3.79 -8.94 -9.97
C ASN A 28 2.38 -8.46 -9.63
N ARG A 29 1.54 -8.33 -10.66
CA ARG A 29 0.15 -7.89 -10.52
C ARG A 29 -0.70 -8.86 -9.70
N ALA A 30 -0.62 -10.16 -9.96
CA ALA A 30 -1.49 -11.17 -9.33
C ALA A 30 -1.31 -11.19 -7.80
N MET A 31 -0.07 -11.25 -7.32
CA MET A 31 0.28 -11.19 -5.90
C MET A 31 -0.28 -9.93 -5.24
N ALA A 32 -0.08 -8.76 -5.86
CA ALA A 32 -0.49 -7.51 -5.26
C ALA A 32 -2.02 -7.39 -5.14
N PHE A 33 -2.75 -7.91 -6.12
CA PHE A 33 -4.22 -7.99 -6.10
C PHE A 33 -4.73 -9.01 -5.07
N GLU A 34 -4.11 -10.18 -4.97
CA GLU A 34 -4.45 -11.20 -3.97
C GLU A 34 -4.31 -10.65 -2.55
N ILE A 35 -3.18 -10.03 -2.24
CA ILE A 35 -2.95 -9.41 -0.92
C ILE A 35 -3.96 -8.29 -0.65
N ALA A 36 -4.27 -7.45 -1.66
CA ALA A 36 -5.25 -6.39 -1.50
C ALA A 36 -6.65 -6.94 -1.22
N GLY A 37 -7.06 -8.00 -1.91
CA GLY A 37 -8.33 -8.69 -1.72
C GLY A 37 -8.44 -9.32 -0.32
N GLU A 38 -7.40 -9.98 0.15
CA GLU A 38 -7.40 -10.58 1.48
C GLU A 38 -7.45 -9.53 2.59
N LEU A 39 -6.67 -8.45 2.47
CA LEU A 39 -6.75 -7.35 3.42
C LEU A 39 -8.16 -6.74 3.42
N GLU A 40 -8.79 -6.58 2.26
CA GLU A 40 -10.17 -6.07 2.14
C GLU A 40 -11.18 -6.99 2.81
N ARG A 41 -11.05 -8.29 2.61
CA ARG A 41 -11.88 -9.31 3.25
C ARG A 41 -11.75 -9.21 4.78
N ILE A 42 -10.53 -9.18 5.31
CA ILE A 42 -10.25 -9.05 6.75
C ILE A 42 -10.81 -7.73 7.30
N GLY A 43 -10.61 -6.62 6.59
CA GLY A 43 -11.11 -5.30 7.04
C GLY A 43 -12.63 -5.25 7.16
N ARG A 44 -13.33 -5.97 6.28
CA ARG A 44 -14.79 -6.11 6.34
C ARG A 44 -15.25 -7.00 7.49
N GLU A 45 -14.55 -8.10 7.75
CA GLU A 45 -14.93 -9.07 8.78
C GLU A 45 -14.66 -8.55 10.20
N GLU A 46 -13.50 -7.93 10.40
CA GLU A 46 -13.03 -7.50 11.72
C GLU A 46 -13.33 -6.02 12.03
N GLY A 47 -13.90 -5.29 11.07
CA GLY A 47 -14.21 -3.85 11.21
C GLY A 47 -12.97 -2.94 11.32
N VAL A 48 -11.79 -3.44 10.97
CA VAL A 48 -10.52 -2.69 10.99
C VAL A 48 -10.29 -1.96 9.67
N ARG A 49 -9.60 -0.81 9.74
CA ARG A 49 -9.27 0.01 8.56
C ARG A 49 -7.85 -0.27 8.10
N PHE A 50 -7.62 -0.25 6.79
CA PHE A 50 -6.32 -0.51 6.19
C PHE A 50 -5.83 0.59 5.25
N VAL A 51 -4.53 0.79 5.24
CA VAL A 51 -3.78 1.42 4.16
C VAL A 51 -2.94 0.32 3.51
N PHE A 52 -3.33 -0.09 2.31
CA PHE A 52 -2.50 -0.91 1.44
C PHE A 52 -1.16 -0.21 1.19
N LYS A 53 -0.07 -0.88 1.56
CA LYS A 53 1.28 -0.41 1.33
C LYS A 53 2.02 -1.36 0.41
N GLY A 54 2.65 -0.82 -0.62
CA GLY A 54 3.52 -1.58 -1.54
C GLY A 54 4.65 -0.70 -2.04
N SER A 55 5.89 -1.19 -2.04
CA SER A 55 7.00 -0.44 -2.64
C SER A 55 7.12 -0.81 -4.12
N TYR A 56 7.19 0.16 -5.03
CA TYR A 56 7.45 -0.13 -6.46
C TYR A 56 8.89 -0.54 -6.74
N ARG A 57 9.82 -0.09 -5.89
CA ARG A 57 11.23 -0.49 -5.94
C ARG A 57 11.84 -0.68 -4.55
N LYS A 58 13.07 -1.19 -4.49
CA LYS A 58 13.95 -1.15 -3.31
C LYS A 58 15.26 -0.44 -3.67
N ALA A 59 15.43 0.80 -3.19
CA ALA A 59 16.55 1.68 -3.55
C ALA A 59 17.87 1.41 -2.79
N ASN A 60 17.81 0.58 -1.74
CA ASN A 60 18.83 0.39 -0.72
C ASN A 60 19.38 -1.05 -0.69
N ARG A 61 19.58 -1.67 -1.87
CA ARG A 61 20.21 -2.98 -1.98
C ARG A 61 21.72 -2.82 -2.14
N SER A 62 22.47 -3.41 -1.21
CA SER A 62 23.94 -3.39 -1.13
C SER A 62 24.64 -4.19 -2.23
N SER A 63 23.91 -5.01 -3.00
CA SER A 63 24.44 -5.69 -4.20
C SER A 63 23.66 -5.32 -5.46
N GLY A 64 24.39 -5.03 -6.55
CA GLY A 64 23.82 -4.62 -7.84
C GLY A 64 22.92 -5.66 -8.51
N SER A 65 23.10 -6.95 -8.18
CA SER A 65 22.36 -8.09 -8.72
C SER A 65 21.05 -8.41 -7.99
N SER A 66 20.75 -7.72 -6.89
CA SER A 66 19.54 -7.96 -6.10
C SER A 66 18.28 -7.52 -6.86
N PHE A 67 17.20 -8.32 -6.80
CA PHE A 67 15.89 -7.91 -7.30
C PHE A 67 15.44 -6.58 -6.67
N LYS A 68 15.09 -5.62 -7.53
CA LYS A 68 14.70 -4.27 -7.12
C LYS A 68 13.20 -4.01 -7.25
N GLY A 69 12.45 -4.85 -7.94
CA GLY A 69 11.05 -4.63 -8.31
C GLY A 69 10.82 -4.95 -9.78
N ILE A 70 9.56 -4.95 -10.22
CA ILE A 70 9.17 -5.17 -11.62
C ILE A 70 9.40 -3.96 -12.53
N GLY A 71 9.76 -2.82 -11.95
CA GLY A 71 9.97 -1.56 -12.66
C GLY A 71 9.01 -0.49 -12.16
N ASP A 72 9.49 0.76 -12.12
CA ASP A 72 8.77 1.87 -11.48
C ASP A 72 7.39 2.09 -12.13
N SER A 73 7.32 2.18 -13.47
CA SER A 73 6.06 2.37 -14.19
C SER A 73 5.08 1.20 -14.02
N GLU A 74 5.54 -0.04 -14.20
CA GLU A 74 4.68 -1.22 -14.09
C GLU A 74 4.10 -1.38 -12.68
N ALA A 75 4.93 -1.20 -11.65
CA ALA A 75 4.45 -1.28 -10.28
C ALA A 75 3.51 -0.12 -9.90
N LEU A 76 3.72 1.09 -10.44
CA LEU A 76 2.79 2.22 -10.25
C LEU A 76 1.45 1.98 -10.95
N GLU A 77 1.44 1.37 -12.14
CA GLU A 77 0.22 0.94 -12.84
C GLU A 77 -0.55 -0.11 -12.03
N VAL A 78 0.16 -1.08 -11.45
CA VAL A 78 -0.45 -2.06 -10.53
C VAL A 78 -1.07 -1.36 -9.33
N LEU A 79 -0.36 -0.44 -8.66
CA LEU A 79 -0.90 0.32 -7.53
C LEU A 79 -2.13 1.15 -7.91
N ALA A 80 -2.13 1.77 -9.10
CA ALA A 80 -3.28 2.51 -9.61
C ALA A 80 -4.48 1.58 -9.85
N ALA A 81 -4.26 0.41 -10.45
CA ALA A 81 -5.32 -0.56 -10.72
C ALA A 81 -5.92 -1.14 -9.41
N ILE A 82 -5.10 -1.42 -8.40
CA ILE A 82 -5.61 -1.88 -7.09
C ILE A 82 -6.41 -0.75 -6.42
N ARG A 83 -5.97 0.51 -6.56
CA ARG A 83 -6.75 1.67 -6.08
C ARG A 83 -8.11 1.78 -6.74
N GLU A 84 -8.21 1.55 -8.04
CA GLU A 84 -9.49 1.57 -8.75
C GLU A 84 -10.42 0.43 -8.33
N ALA A 85 -9.86 -0.77 -8.09
CA ALA A 85 -10.60 -1.96 -7.70
C ALA A 85 -11.08 -1.93 -6.24
N HIS A 86 -10.22 -1.53 -5.29
CA HIS A 86 -10.48 -1.64 -3.85
C HIS A 86 -10.60 -0.30 -3.11
N GLY A 87 -10.08 0.80 -3.68
CA GLY A 87 -9.94 2.10 -2.99
C GLY A 87 -11.23 2.91 -2.79
N LYS A 88 -12.38 2.43 -3.27
CA LYS A 88 -13.68 3.11 -3.09
C LYS A 88 -14.33 2.82 -1.75
N ARG A 89 -13.97 1.72 -1.10
CA ARG A 89 -14.41 1.40 0.25
C ARG A 89 -13.50 2.20 1.18
N ASN A 90 -14.07 3.09 1.98
CA ASN A 90 -13.35 3.96 2.95
C ASN A 90 -12.48 3.20 4.00
N LEU A 91 -12.25 1.91 3.79
CA LEU A 91 -11.38 1.01 4.54
C LEU A 91 -10.03 0.77 3.86
N PHE A 92 -9.83 1.17 2.59
CA PHE A 92 -8.61 0.87 1.81
C PHE A 92 -8.01 2.10 1.14
N ARG A 93 -6.80 2.48 1.56
CA ARG A 93 -5.99 3.55 0.92
C ARG A 93 -4.65 2.99 0.44
N PHE A 94 -4.00 3.65 -0.52
CA PHE A 94 -2.74 3.19 -1.12
C PHE A 94 -1.58 4.10 -0.73
N MET A 95 -0.50 3.50 -0.26
CA MET A 95 0.74 4.19 0.07
C MET A 95 1.93 3.55 -0.62
N ASP A 96 2.68 4.40 -1.31
CA ASP A 96 3.96 4.08 -1.92
C ASP A 96 5.09 4.60 -1.03
N VAL A 97 6.09 3.76 -0.79
CA VAL A 97 7.19 4.04 0.15
C VAL A 97 8.52 4.30 -0.55
N CYS A 98 8.66 4.06 -1.86
CA CYS A 98 9.98 4.12 -2.50
C CYS A 98 10.28 5.39 -3.29
N ARG A 99 9.69 6.52 -2.91
CA ARG A 99 9.98 7.84 -3.48
C ARG A 99 11.24 8.52 -2.92
N TYR A 100 12.13 7.78 -2.26
CA TYR A 100 13.42 8.32 -1.79
C TYR A 100 14.49 8.13 -2.87
N ARG A 101 14.77 9.19 -3.62
CA ARG A 101 16.10 9.45 -4.18
C ARG A 101 16.51 10.78 -3.55
N HIS A 102 17.74 10.86 -3.07
CA HIS A 102 18.34 12.13 -2.68
C HIS A 102 18.01 13.19 -3.73
N ALA A 103 17.38 14.28 -3.29
CA ALA A 103 17.51 15.54 -3.99
C ALA A 103 19.00 15.92 -3.92
N VAL A 104 19.73 15.60 -4.98
CA VAL A 104 20.98 16.25 -5.41
C VAL A 104 20.97 16.24 -6.93
#